data_AF-A0A0M4CN41-F1
#
_entry.id   AF-A0A0M4CN41-F1
#
_cell.length_a   1.000
_cell.length_b   1.000
_cell.length_c   1.000
_cell.angle_alpha   90.00
_cell.angle_beta   90.00
_cell.angle_gamma   90.00
#
_symmetry.space_group_name_H-M   'P 1'
#
loop_
_entity.id
_entity.type
_entity.pdbx_description
1 polymer ?
#
loop_
_entity_poly.entity_id
_entity_poly.type
_entity_poly.pdbx_seq_one_letter_code
_entity_poly.pdbx_strand_id
1 'polypeptide(L)'
;MLSNPIIRAFMLAAIGLGITGGADAHAQPAMSLIPSPWSGGMSAADQAASAAKRPALADANWNHEVCVVAYSFEGVPEEVARRRAVLQRTHKENAAQAEQRRQLAALEHQAAEHLPNIPKCKGQFFRPALESLCDFQVGDNRFCAQLAGPALPGVELVEDRAEFVRGLAWNKVGNLFSKRVAFEPAPWATSDDRGVDLSKQAESGIAYIAATNKAVKHADGSPIGQGLGQWAFSIEMLRLPWRELEPDRIVFAGDVAVRTGMTAAIGRYTQFPRLHFQAHMFDVLLESESATLGVEMLDGTHRELGAPAWFEPIADGAPAFYSSFASYRIHAVALPSAEEMQMILDPQAAFLTASFAMRLEDGRIDTVTLRTPLTGIAEAWKAMNAANLKAHRRIRRAERAAEGG
;
A
#
# COMPACT_ATOMS: atom_id res chain seq x y z
N MET A 1 6.46 44.73 42.69
CA MET A 1 7.50 44.74 43.74
C MET A 1 7.06 43.77 44.82
N LEU A 2 7.88 42.75 45.10
CA LEU A 2 7.92 41.95 46.34
C LEU A 2 6.65 41.12 46.65
N SER A 3 6.63 39.84 47.02
CA SER A 3 7.63 38.80 47.25
C SER A 3 6.85 37.47 47.38
N ASN A 4 7.46 36.39 46.88
CA ASN A 4 7.20 34.97 47.14
C ASN A 4 7.31 34.63 48.67
N PRO A 5 7.20 33.37 49.19
CA PRO A 5 6.58 32.09 48.76
C PRO A 5 5.94 31.28 49.97
N ILE A 6 5.73 29.94 49.80
CA ILE A 6 5.71 28.83 50.81
C ILE A 6 4.30 28.40 51.29
N ILE A 7 3.68 27.31 50.81
CA ILE A 7 3.89 25.84 50.99
C ILE A 7 3.78 25.32 52.45
N ARG A 8 2.71 24.54 52.73
CA ARG A 8 2.62 23.23 53.45
C ARG A 8 1.24 23.13 54.12
N ALA A 9 0.33 22.32 53.56
CA ALA A 9 0.10 20.89 53.90
C ALA A 9 -0.59 20.70 55.25
N PHE A 10 -1.82 20.17 55.24
CA PHE A 10 -2.28 19.13 56.18
C PHE A 10 -3.56 18.45 55.67
N MET A 11 -3.53 17.12 55.66
CA MET A 11 -4.66 16.20 55.49
C MET A 11 -5.64 16.28 56.66
N LEU A 12 -6.92 16.03 56.38
CA LEU A 12 -7.87 15.14 57.10
C LEU A 12 -9.18 15.21 56.29
N ALA A 13 -9.59 14.13 55.60
CA ALA A 13 -10.55 13.13 56.09
C ALA A 13 -11.88 13.78 56.57
N ALA A 14 -13.08 13.40 56.15
CA ALA A 14 -13.58 12.31 55.34
C ALA A 14 -15.08 12.57 55.06
N ILE A 15 -15.64 11.84 54.09
CA ILE A 15 -17.04 11.38 53.99
C ILE A 15 -18.13 12.45 53.76
N GLY A 16 -18.63 12.45 52.52
CA GLY A 16 -19.93 13.00 52.15
C GLY A 16 -20.38 12.37 50.83
N LEU A 17 -21.18 11.32 50.95
CA LEU A 17 -21.79 10.53 49.88
C LEU A 17 -22.53 11.36 48.84
N GLY A 18 -22.48 10.89 47.58
CA GLY A 18 -23.50 11.17 46.57
C GLY A 18 -22.92 11.63 45.24
N ILE A 19 -22.68 10.68 44.33
CA ILE A 19 -23.10 10.69 42.93
C ILE A 19 -22.96 9.24 42.45
N THR A 20 -24.06 8.50 42.49
CA THR A 20 -24.26 7.34 41.61
C THR A 20 -24.62 7.89 40.24
N GLY A 21 -23.61 8.11 39.41
CA GLY A 21 -23.75 8.34 37.97
C GLY A 21 -22.86 7.32 37.29
N GLY A 22 -23.43 6.18 36.91
CA GLY A 22 -22.75 5.14 36.17
C GLY A 22 -22.25 5.70 34.84
N ALA A 23 -20.97 6.05 34.80
CA ALA A 23 -20.21 6.01 33.57
C ALA A 23 -19.74 4.56 33.43
N ASP A 24 -20.56 3.73 32.79
CA ASP A 24 -20.05 2.53 32.16
C ASP A 24 -19.04 2.99 31.12
N ALA A 25 -17.78 3.04 31.54
CA ALA A 25 -16.66 3.04 30.63
C ALA A 25 -16.73 1.70 29.91
N HIS A 26 -17.48 1.66 28.81
CA HIS A 26 -17.32 0.64 27.78
C HIS A 26 -15.89 0.77 27.30
N ALA A 27 -14.99 0.01 27.93
CA ALA A 27 -13.66 -0.24 27.40
C ALA A 27 -13.90 -0.80 25.99
N GLN A 28 -13.63 0.02 24.96
CA GLN A 28 -13.64 -0.45 23.60
C GLN A 28 -12.68 -1.66 23.55
N PRO A 29 -13.11 -2.81 23.02
CA PRO A 29 -12.21 -3.93 22.86
C PRO A 29 -11.01 -3.45 22.05
N ALA A 30 -9.80 -3.65 22.60
CA ALA A 30 -8.58 -3.32 21.89
C ALA A 30 -8.61 -4.07 20.55
N MET A 31 -8.62 -3.33 19.44
CA MET A 31 -8.62 -3.95 18.12
C MET A 31 -7.31 -4.74 17.98
N SER A 32 -7.43 -6.04 17.81
CA SER A 32 -6.26 -6.91 17.63
C SER A 32 -5.56 -6.55 16.31
N LEU A 33 -4.23 -6.52 16.33
CA LEU A 33 -3.45 -6.34 15.11
C LEU A 33 -3.75 -7.48 14.13
N ILE A 34 -3.89 -7.14 12.85
CA ILE A 34 -4.11 -8.13 11.80
C ILE A 34 -2.75 -8.65 11.37
N PRO A 35 -2.53 -9.97 11.34
CA PRO A 35 -1.31 -10.53 10.78
C PRO A 35 -1.16 -10.04 9.34
N SER A 36 0.07 -9.77 8.92
CA SER A 36 0.31 -9.31 7.56
C SER A 36 -0.30 -10.31 6.57
N PRO A 37 -1.12 -9.87 5.61
CA PRO A 37 -1.68 -10.77 4.59
C PRO A 37 -0.57 -11.36 3.71
N TRP A 38 0.59 -10.70 3.73
CA TRP A 38 1.81 -11.14 3.10
C TRP A 38 2.45 -12.28 3.94
N SER A 39 2.38 -12.22 5.27
CA SER A 39 3.04 -13.14 6.21
C SER A 39 2.47 -14.57 6.32
N GLY A 40 1.60 -15.00 5.40
CA GLY A 40 1.25 -16.41 5.19
C GLY A 40 2.48 -17.17 4.68
N GLY A 41 3.45 -17.36 5.57
CA GLY A 41 4.81 -17.73 5.22
C GLY A 41 4.88 -19.17 4.76
N MET A 42 5.41 -19.35 3.56
CA MET A 42 6.41 -20.38 3.30
C MET A 42 7.24 -20.61 4.58
N SER A 43 7.29 -21.86 5.03
CA SER A 43 8.06 -22.26 6.20
C SER A 43 9.53 -21.85 6.07
N ALA A 44 10.29 -21.84 7.16
CA ALA A 44 11.74 -21.63 7.06
C ALA A 44 12.41 -22.64 6.10
N ALA A 45 11.83 -23.84 5.96
CA ALA A 45 12.24 -24.84 4.98
C ALA A 45 11.87 -24.44 3.54
N ASP A 46 10.69 -23.85 3.32
CA ASP A 46 10.30 -23.34 2.00
C ASP A 46 11.10 -22.10 1.61
N GLN A 47 11.42 -21.20 2.56
CA GLN A 47 12.33 -20.06 2.34
C GLN A 47 13.74 -20.53 1.97
N ALA A 48 14.27 -21.53 2.67
CA ALA A 48 15.55 -22.14 2.33
C ALA A 48 15.50 -22.91 0.99
N ALA A 49 14.38 -23.57 0.69
CA ALA A 49 14.18 -24.27 -0.59
C ALA A 49 14.00 -23.31 -1.77
N SER A 50 13.37 -22.15 -1.55
CA SER A 50 13.27 -21.05 -2.51
C SER A 50 14.65 -20.45 -2.79
N ALA A 51 15.41 -20.15 -1.75
CA ALA A 51 16.79 -19.66 -1.85
C ALA A 51 17.77 -20.66 -2.51
N ALA A 52 17.48 -21.96 -2.45
CA ALA A 52 18.37 -23.01 -2.94
C ALA A 52 18.05 -23.51 -4.36
N LYS A 53 16.91 -23.14 -4.97
CA LYS A 53 16.45 -23.80 -6.22
C LYS A 53 15.72 -22.96 -7.29
N ARG A 54 15.63 -21.62 -7.21
CA ARG A 54 14.83 -20.86 -8.21
C ARG A 54 15.50 -19.60 -8.74
N PRO A 55 15.14 -19.15 -9.96
CA PRO A 55 15.27 -17.74 -10.33
C PRO A 55 14.37 -16.94 -9.38
N ALA A 56 14.97 -16.16 -8.48
CA ALA A 56 14.21 -15.33 -7.55
C ALA A 56 13.65 -14.14 -8.34
N LEU A 57 12.32 -14.10 -8.54
CA LEU A 57 11.68 -12.88 -9.03
C LEU A 57 12.04 -11.72 -8.09
N ALA A 58 12.05 -11.95 -6.77
CA ALA A 58 12.61 -11.03 -5.78
C ALA A 58 14.15 -11.01 -5.80
N ASP A 59 14.76 -10.55 -6.90
CA ASP A 59 16.14 -10.08 -6.94
C ASP A 59 16.42 -9.16 -8.16
N ALA A 60 15.38 -8.60 -8.79
CA ALA A 60 15.55 -7.67 -9.92
C ALA A 60 16.29 -6.36 -9.56
N ASN A 61 17.34 -6.04 -10.32
CA ASN A 61 18.18 -4.87 -10.09
C ASN A 61 18.05 -3.87 -11.24
N TRP A 62 17.56 -2.67 -10.95
CA TRP A 62 17.44 -1.60 -11.94
C TRP A 62 18.79 -0.92 -12.26
N ASN A 63 19.80 -1.12 -11.41
CA ASN A 63 21.10 -0.43 -11.50
C ASN A 63 22.06 -1.10 -12.49
N HIS A 64 21.58 -1.38 -13.70
CA HIS A 64 22.37 -1.93 -14.80
C HIS A 64 23.64 -1.09 -15.03
N GLU A 65 23.51 0.23 -15.07
CA GLU A 65 24.61 1.18 -15.27
C GLU A 65 25.67 1.07 -14.17
N VAL A 66 25.27 0.98 -12.90
CA VAL A 66 26.22 0.85 -11.78
C VAL A 66 27.06 -0.42 -11.92
N CYS A 67 26.45 -1.51 -12.38
CA CYS A 67 27.16 -2.77 -12.58
C CYS A 67 28.05 -2.74 -13.82
N VAL A 68 27.56 -2.20 -14.93
CA VAL A 68 28.37 -1.96 -16.12
C VAL A 68 29.60 -1.10 -15.77
N VAL A 69 29.43 0.02 -15.07
CA VAL A 69 30.54 0.87 -14.63
C VAL A 69 31.45 0.15 -13.65
N ALA A 70 30.92 -0.57 -12.65
CA ALA A 70 31.76 -1.27 -11.67
C ALA A 70 32.70 -2.30 -12.33
N TYR A 71 32.19 -3.07 -13.28
CA TYR A 71 32.98 -4.08 -13.97
C TYR A 71 33.95 -3.50 -15.02
N SER A 72 33.78 -2.26 -15.50
CA SER A 72 34.82 -1.62 -16.32
C SER A 72 36.09 -1.28 -15.53
N PHE A 73 36.04 -1.30 -14.19
CA PHE A 73 37.21 -1.10 -13.33
C PHE A 73 37.82 -2.43 -12.81
N GLU A 74 37.28 -3.60 -13.14
CA GLU A 74 37.70 -4.89 -12.58
C GLU A 74 39.21 -5.17 -12.79
N GLY A 75 39.74 -4.90 -13.98
CA GLY A 75 41.16 -5.09 -14.30
C GLY A 75 42.08 -3.91 -13.95
N VAL A 76 41.52 -2.81 -13.44
CA VAL A 76 42.29 -1.57 -13.19
C VAL A 76 43.36 -1.72 -12.11
N PRO A 77 43.13 -2.41 -10.96
CA PRO A 77 44.17 -2.59 -9.95
C PRO A 77 45.43 -3.27 -10.49
N GLU A 78 45.26 -4.33 -11.29
CA GLU A 78 46.38 -5.03 -11.93
C GLU A 78 47.09 -4.14 -12.96
N GLU A 79 46.32 -3.36 -13.74
CA GLU A 79 46.89 -2.45 -14.74
C GLU A 79 47.67 -1.30 -14.10
N VAL A 80 47.15 -0.70 -13.03
CA VAL A 80 47.83 0.33 -12.25
C VAL A 80 49.12 -0.23 -11.66
N ALA A 81 49.08 -1.44 -11.08
CA ALA A 81 50.26 -2.11 -10.53
C ALA A 81 51.33 -2.34 -11.63
N ARG A 82 50.92 -2.84 -12.80
CA ARG A 82 51.80 -3.07 -13.96
C ARG A 82 52.45 -1.78 -14.45
N ARG A 83 51.67 -0.72 -14.67
CA ARG A 83 52.18 0.58 -15.14
C ARG A 83 53.07 1.28 -14.10
N ARG A 84 52.77 1.15 -12.81
CA ARG A 84 53.64 1.63 -11.72
C ARG A 84 54.99 0.93 -11.72
N ALA A 85 55.01 -0.39 -11.89
CA ALA A 85 56.27 -1.15 -11.96
C ALA A 85 57.16 -0.72 -13.13
N VAL A 86 56.57 -0.38 -14.29
CA VAL A 86 57.31 0.17 -15.44
C VAL A 86 57.89 1.55 -15.11
N LEU A 87 57.08 2.44 -14.54
CA LEU A 87 57.52 3.79 -14.17
C LEU A 87 58.65 3.79 -13.13
N GLN A 88 58.64 2.85 -12.18
CA GLN A 88 59.67 2.70 -11.16
C GLN A 88 61.04 2.25 -11.71
N ARG A 89 61.09 1.59 -12.88
CA ARG A 89 62.35 1.13 -13.50
C ARG A 89 63.11 2.24 -14.23
N THR A 90 62.55 3.45 -14.31
CA THR A 90 63.16 4.59 -15.01
C THR A 90 63.83 5.55 -14.02
N HIS A 91 65.11 5.84 -14.21
CA HIS A 91 65.96 6.56 -13.24
C HIS A 91 65.86 8.10 -13.28
N LYS A 92 65.18 8.71 -14.25
CA LYS A 92 64.98 10.17 -14.34
C LYS A 92 63.53 10.49 -14.62
N GLU A 93 62.89 11.23 -13.70
CA GLU A 93 61.51 11.68 -13.82
C GLU A 93 61.42 12.87 -14.79
N ASN A 94 60.58 12.76 -15.82
CA ASN A 94 60.25 13.87 -16.73
C ASN A 94 58.77 14.27 -16.61
N ALA A 95 58.39 15.39 -17.23
CA ALA A 95 57.03 15.92 -17.15
C ALA A 95 55.96 14.91 -17.62
N ALA A 96 56.28 14.07 -18.62
CA ALA A 96 55.38 13.03 -19.12
C ALA A 96 55.15 11.92 -18.08
N GLN A 97 56.18 11.54 -17.32
CA GLN A 97 56.08 10.54 -16.26
C GLN A 97 55.34 11.07 -15.03
N ALA A 98 55.56 12.33 -14.66
CA ALA A 98 54.79 12.98 -13.60
C ALA A 98 53.29 13.03 -13.96
N GLU A 99 52.97 13.36 -15.21
CA GLU A 99 51.60 13.32 -15.71
C GLU A 99 51.00 11.91 -15.71
N GLN A 100 51.77 10.91 -16.16
CA GLN A 100 51.34 9.52 -16.12
C GLN A 100 51.07 9.03 -14.68
N ARG A 101 51.86 9.45 -13.68
CA ARG A 101 51.60 9.15 -12.26
C ARG A 101 50.29 9.79 -11.77
N ARG A 102 49.99 11.03 -12.17
CA ARG A 102 48.71 11.69 -11.85
C ARG A 102 47.52 10.95 -12.46
N GLN A 103 47.63 10.52 -13.72
CA GLN A 103 46.60 9.74 -14.39
C GLN A 103 46.36 8.38 -13.71
N LEU A 104 47.44 7.69 -13.30
CA LEU A 104 47.31 6.43 -12.56
C LEU A 104 46.66 6.60 -11.18
N ALA A 105 46.99 7.68 -10.47
CA ALA A 105 46.38 7.98 -9.17
C ALA A 105 44.88 8.31 -9.32
N ALA A 106 44.50 9.07 -10.35
CA ALA A 106 43.09 9.35 -10.65
C ALA A 106 42.33 8.07 -11.02
N LEU A 107 42.93 7.21 -11.84
CA LEU A 107 42.34 5.93 -12.23
C LEU A 107 42.18 4.97 -11.03
N GLU A 108 43.16 4.92 -10.12
CA GLU A 108 43.09 4.14 -8.88
C GLU A 108 42.00 4.66 -7.94
N HIS A 109 41.83 5.99 -7.85
CA HIS A 109 40.76 6.60 -7.08
C HIS A 109 39.38 6.21 -7.62
N GLN A 110 39.16 6.32 -8.93
CA GLN A 110 37.92 5.89 -9.59
C GLN A 110 37.65 4.39 -9.38
N ALA A 111 38.69 3.55 -9.50
CA ALA A 111 38.54 2.12 -9.24
C ALA A 111 38.12 1.83 -7.79
N ALA A 112 38.69 2.55 -6.82
CA ALA A 112 38.35 2.39 -5.41
C ALA A 112 36.88 2.79 -5.10
N GLU A 113 36.31 3.74 -5.84
CA GLU A 113 34.90 4.14 -5.72
C GLU A 113 33.94 3.10 -6.30
N HIS A 114 34.31 2.45 -7.40
CA HIS A 114 33.39 1.60 -8.18
C HIS A 114 33.49 0.10 -7.88
N LEU A 115 34.70 -0.43 -7.61
CA LEU A 115 34.92 -1.86 -7.33
C LEU A 115 34.07 -2.42 -6.17
N PRO A 116 33.81 -1.68 -5.07
CA PRO A 116 32.95 -2.17 -3.98
C PRO A 116 31.50 -2.48 -4.39
N ASN A 117 31.07 -2.08 -5.61
CA ASN A 117 29.73 -2.38 -6.11
C ASN A 117 29.65 -3.73 -6.84
N ILE A 118 30.76 -4.32 -7.28
CA ILE A 118 30.78 -5.63 -7.98
C ILE A 118 30.05 -6.72 -7.17
N PRO A 119 30.28 -6.90 -5.84
CA PRO A 119 29.56 -7.92 -5.07
C PRO A 119 28.03 -7.71 -4.98
N LYS A 120 27.55 -6.49 -5.26
CA LYS A 120 26.13 -6.11 -5.27
C LYS A 120 25.47 -6.35 -6.65
N CYS A 121 26.25 -6.69 -7.67
CA CYS A 121 25.78 -6.95 -9.02
C CYS A 121 25.34 -8.40 -9.17
N LYS A 122 24.27 -8.74 -8.43
CA LYS A 122 23.60 -10.03 -8.42
C LYS A 122 22.10 -9.81 -8.60
N GLY A 123 21.41 -10.86 -9.00
CA GLY A 123 19.98 -10.88 -9.24
C GLY A 123 19.60 -10.79 -10.71
N GLN A 124 18.34 -10.43 -10.96
CA GLN A 124 17.78 -10.33 -12.31
C GLN A 124 18.12 -8.97 -12.94
N PHE A 125 18.52 -8.97 -14.21
CA PHE A 125 18.78 -7.78 -15.03
C PHE A 125 18.00 -7.90 -16.33
N PHE A 126 17.42 -6.79 -16.78
CA PHE A 126 16.68 -6.74 -18.03
C PHE A 126 17.64 -6.70 -19.22
N ARG A 127 17.73 -7.81 -19.97
CA ARG A 127 18.67 -7.99 -21.07
C ARG A 127 18.63 -6.82 -22.08
N PRO A 128 17.46 -6.36 -22.58
CA PRO A 128 17.42 -5.27 -23.56
C PRO A 128 17.99 -3.94 -23.03
N ALA A 129 17.82 -3.65 -21.73
CA ALA A 129 18.45 -2.45 -21.14
C ALA A 129 19.96 -2.62 -20.98
N LEU A 130 20.41 -3.82 -20.63
CA LEU A 130 21.84 -4.13 -20.53
C LEU A 130 22.54 -4.07 -21.88
N GLU A 131 21.93 -4.63 -22.94
CA GLU A 131 22.42 -4.53 -24.33
C GLU A 131 22.62 -3.07 -24.72
N SER A 132 21.59 -2.24 -24.52
CA SER A 132 21.68 -0.81 -24.82
C SER A 132 22.80 -0.11 -24.06
N LEU A 133 23.09 -0.48 -22.81
CA LEU A 133 24.18 0.13 -22.03
C LEU A 133 25.56 -0.36 -22.48
N CYS A 134 25.66 -1.64 -22.83
CA CYS A 134 26.90 -2.27 -23.25
C CYS A 134 27.34 -1.85 -24.66
N ASP A 135 26.40 -1.47 -25.53
CA ASP A 135 26.70 -0.91 -26.84
C ASP A 135 27.49 0.41 -26.78
N PHE A 136 27.37 1.16 -25.67
CA PHE A 136 28.10 2.42 -25.46
C PHE A 136 29.36 2.28 -24.60
N GLN A 137 29.68 1.07 -24.13
CA GLN A 137 30.86 0.82 -23.31
C GLN A 137 32.14 0.70 -24.15
N VAL A 138 33.24 1.21 -23.60
CA VAL A 138 34.56 1.14 -24.22
C VAL A 138 35.43 0.17 -23.41
N GLY A 139 35.71 -1.00 -23.98
CA GLY A 139 36.66 -1.98 -23.44
C GLY A 139 36.04 -3.31 -22.98
N ASP A 140 36.90 -4.23 -22.54
CA ASP A 140 36.49 -5.54 -22.06
C ASP A 140 35.82 -5.44 -20.68
N ASN A 141 34.52 -5.69 -20.65
CA ASN A 141 33.71 -5.65 -19.45
C ASN A 141 33.03 -7.01 -19.25
N ARG A 142 33.41 -7.72 -18.19
CA ARG A 142 32.89 -9.07 -17.92
C ARG A 142 31.37 -9.09 -17.71
N PHE A 143 30.80 -8.01 -17.21
CA PHE A 143 29.35 -7.84 -17.04
C PHE A 143 28.62 -7.55 -18.36
N CYS A 144 29.29 -7.06 -19.39
CA CYS A 144 28.73 -6.97 -20.75
C CYS A 144 28.98 -8.26 -21.54
N ALA A 145 30.10 -8.94 -21.30
CA ALA A 145 30.46 -10.19 -21.98
C ALA A 145 29.43 -11.32 -21.77
N GLN A 146 28.69 -11.31 -20.66
CA GLN A 146 27.60 -12.27 -20.41
C GLN A 146 26.41 -12.15 -21.38
N LEU A 147 26.29 -11.06 -22.17
CA LEU A 147 25.26 -10.94 -23.20
C LEU A 147 25.43 -12.00 -24.31
N ALA A 148 26.68 -12.35 -24.64
CA ALA A 148 27.02 -13.35 -25.66
C ALA A 148 27.69 -14.60 -25.08
N GLY A 149 27.77 -14.71 -23.75
CA GLY A 149 28.56 -15.71 -23.03
C GLY A 149 27.82 -16.32 -21.84
N PRO A 150 28.54 -17.08 -20.98
CA PRO A 150 27.95 -17.60 -19.76
C PRO A 150 27.58 -16.47 -18.81
N ALA A 151 26.42 -16.60 -18.16
CA ALA A 151 25.97 -15.67 -17.12
C ALA A 151 26.95 -15.66 -15.94
N LEU A 152 27.16 -14.47 -15.35
CA LEU A 152 27.97 -14.35 -14.15
C LEU A 152 27.31 -15.08 -12.96
N PRO A 153 28.08 -15.62 -12.00
CA PRO A 153 27.52 -16.27 -10.83
C PRO A 153 26.55 -15.38 -10.05
N GLY A 154 25.30 -15.82 -9.94
CA GLY A 154 24.23 -15.08 -9.27
C GLY A 154 23.65 -13.92 -10.09
N VAL A 155 23.92 -13.84 -11.39
CA VAL A 155 23.28 -12.92 -12.33
C VAL A 155 22.35 -13.71 -13.24
N GLU A 156 21.13 -13.21 -13.39
CA GLU A 156 20.14 -13.73 -14.33
C GLU A 156 19.75 -12.63 -15.31
N LEU A 157 19.73 -12.95 -16.61
CA LEU A 157 19.30 -12.02 -17.65
C LEU A 157 17.87 -12.37 -18.07
N VAL A 158 16.95 -11.42 -17.87
CA VAL A 158 15.53 -11.58 -18.17
C VAL A 158 15.19 -10.81 -19.45
N GLU A 159 14.51 -11.45 -20.39
CA GLU A 159 14.07 -10.86 -21.66
C GLU A 159 12.67 -10.28 -21.57
N ASP A 160 11.79 -10.86 -20.75
CA ASP A 160 10.43 -10.37 -20.56
C ASP A 160 10.42 -9.17 -19.59
N ARG A 161 9.96 -8.03 -20.11
CA ARG A 161 9.79 -6.80 -19.32
C ARG A 161 8.79 -7.00 -18.20
N ALA A 162 7.70 -7.75 -18.42
CA ALA A 162 6.67 -7.95 -17.42
C ALA A 162 7.20 -8.81 -16.26
N GLU A 163 7.91 -9.90 -16.55
CA GLU A 163 8.66 -10.68 -15.56
C GLU A 163 9.64 -9.81 -14.77
N PHE A 164 10.46 -9.00 -15.44
CA PHE A 164 11.42 -8.13 -14.76
C PHE A 164 10.74 -7.09 -13.84
N VAL A 165 9.65 -6.46 -14.30
CA VAL A 165 8.89 -5.50 -13.49
C VAL A 165 8.22 -6.18 -12.29
N ARG A 166 7.72 -7.41 -12.46
CA ARG A 166 7.22 -8.22 -11.34
C ARG A 166 8.31 -8.51 -10.33
N GLY A 167 9.53 -8.80 -10.79
CA GLY A 167 10.65 -8.99 -9.89
C GLY A 167 11.02 -7.74 -9.08
N LEU A 168 10.97 -6.56 -9.71
CA LEU A 168 11.18 -5.29 -9.02
C LEU A 168 10.08 -5.00 -7.99
N ALA A 169 8.83 -5.28 -8.33
CA ALA A 169 7.71 -5.18 -7.41
C ALA A 169 7.92 -6.10 -6.20
N TRP A 170 8.34 -7.35 -6.45
CA TRP A 170 8.65 -8.31 -5.40
C TRP A 170 9.83 -7.90 -4.53
N ASN A 171 10.88 -7.26 -5.07
CA ASN A 171 11.94 -6.65 -4.25
C ASN A 171 11.44 -5.57 -3.29
N LYS A 172 10.47 -4.76 -3.74
CA LYS A 172 9.85 -3.73 -2.90
C LYS A 172 8.96 -4.34 -1.81
N VAL A 173 8.20 -5.39 -2.14
CA VAL A 173 7.35 -6.10 -1.16
C VAL A 173 8.21 -6.95 -0.20
N GLY A 174 9.24 -7.64 -0.68
CA GLY A 174 10.21 -8.43 0.11
C GLY A 174 10.93 -7.62 1.19
N ASN A 175 11.22 -6.34 0.91
CA ASN A 175 11.73 -5.40 1.91
C ASN A 175 10.74 -5.16 3.07
N LEU A 176 9.42 -5.20 2.81
CA LEU A 176 8.41 -5.14 3.87
C LEU A 176 8.33 -6.47 4.63
N PHE A 177 8.40 -7.59 3.92
CA PHE A 177 8.38 -8.95 4.49
C PHE A 177 9.47 -9.21 5.51
N SER A 178 10.72 -8.94 5.13
CA SER A 178 11.90 -9.11 5.99
C SER A 178 11.80 -8.31 7.29
N LYS A 179 10.95 -7.29 7.31
CA LYS A 179 10.72 -6.42 8.47
C LYS A 179 9.46 -6.77 9.27
N ARG A 180 8.83 -7.94 9.06
CA ARG A 180 7.64 -8.45 9.78
C ARG A 180 6.61 -7.38 10.12
N VAL A 181 6.18 -6.64 9.11
CA VAL A 181 5.23 -5.54 9.24
C VAL A 181 3.92 -6.01 9.89
N ALA A 182 3.40 -5.22 10.82
CA ALA A 182 2.05 -5.39 11.38
C ALA A 182 1.10 -4.29 10.89
N PHE A 183 -0.19 -4.63 10.79
CA PHE A 183 -1.24 -3.71 10.38
C PHE A 183 -2.17 -3.39 11.54
N GLU A 184 -2.40 -2.09 11.75
CA GLU A 184 -3.35 -1.58 12.73
C GLU A 184 -4.62 -1.15 12.00
N PRO A 185 -5.77 -1.80 12.28
CA PRO A 185 -7.05 -1.35 11.79
C PRO A 185 -7.41 -0.02 12.46
N ALA A 186 -7.73 0.98 11.66
CA ALA A 186 -8.45 2.17 12.13
C ALA A 186 -9.94 1.84 12.21
N PRO A 187 -10.64 2.33 13.25
CA PRO A 187 -12.06 2.07 13.42
C PRO A 187 -12.86 2.71 12.28
N TRP A 188 -14.06 2.17 12.01
CA TRP A 188 -15.00 2.81 11.09
C TRP A 188 -15.33 4.21 11.58
N ALA A 189 -15.01 5.22 10.77
CA ALA A 189 -15.24 6.61 11.09
C ALA A 189 -15.92 7.35 9.94
N THR A 190 -16.79 8.30 10.28
CA THR A 190 -17.33 9.28 9.34
C THR A 190 -16.21 10.22 8.90
N SER A 191 -16.30 10.74 7.66
CA SER A 191 -15.30 11.66 7.13
C SER A 191 -15.27 12.98 7.90
N ASP A 192 -14.39 13.08 8.88
CA ASP A 192 -13.92 14.37 9.41
C ASP A 192 -12.47 14.33 9.91
N ASP A 193 -11.77 13.17 10.00
CA ASP A 193 -10.65 13.14 10.96
C ASP A 193 -9.39 12.29 10.65
N ARG A 194 -9.04 11.98 9.39
CA ARG A 194 -7.63 11.68 8.97
C ARG A 194 -7.48 11.24 7.49
N GLY A 195 -6.91 12.11 6.66
CA GLY A 195 -6.02 11.71 5.55
C GLY A 195 -6.56 11.67 4.12
N VAL A 196 -7.85 11.93 3.88
CA VAL A 196 -8.37 12.10 2.51
C VAL A 196 -8.36 13.60 2.16
N ASP A 197 -7.88 13.97 0.97
CA ASP A 197 -8.11 15.32 0.45
C ASP A 197 -9.58 15.44 0.05
N LEU A 198 -10.36 16.00 0.96
CA LEU A 198 -11.81 16.17 0.90
C LEU A 198 -12.23 17.55 0.39
N SER A 199 -11.31 18.31 -0.19
CA SER A 199 -11.63 19.63 -0.76
C SER A 199 -12.70 19.57 -1.87
N LYS A 200 -12.98 18.39 -2.43
CA LYS A 200 -14.08 18.14 -3.40
C LYS A 200 -15.39 17.60 -2.77
N GLN A 201 -15.38 17.23 -1.49
CA GLN A 201 -16.53 16.62 -0.82
C GLN A 201 -17.63 17.64 -0.49
N ALA A 202 -17.22 18.90 -0.31
CA ALA A 202 -18.12 20.04 -0.13
C ALA A 202 -18.99 20.32 -1.37
N GLU A 203 -18.58 19.85 -2.56
CA GLU A 203 -19.30 20.08 -3.82
C GLU A 203 -20.23 18.91 -4.20
N SER A 204 -19.94 17.66 -3.78
CA SER A 204 -20.77 16.48 -4.10
C SER A 204 -21.83 16.13 -3.04
N GLY A 205 -21.57 16.49 -1.77
CA GLY A 205 -22.45 16.17 -0.64
C GLY A 205 -22.48 14.67 -0.27
N ILE A 206 -21.60 13.84 -0.80
CA ILE A 206 -21.54 12.39 -0.52
C ILE A 206 -21.00 12.16 0.90
N ALA A 207 -21.82 11.57 1.76
CA ALA A 207 -21.39 11.09 3.08
C ALA A 207 -20.84 9.67 2.94
N TYR A 208 -19.76 9.36 3.66
CA TYR A 208 -19.20 8.01 3.69
C TYR A 208 -18.69 7.66 5.09
N ILE A 209 -18.56 6.36 5.34
CA ILE A 209 -17.79 5.80 6.45
C ILE A 209 -16.65 4.97 5.87
N ALA A 210 -15.50 4.98 6.54
CA ALA A 210 -14.36 4.19 6.10
C ALA A 210 -13.60 3.60 7.28
N ALA A 211 -12.99 2.44 7.02
CA ALA A 211 -11.99 1.82 7.88
C ALA A 211 -10.74 1.57 7.05
N THR A 212 -9.57 1.90 7.63
CA THR A 212 -8.27 1.81 6.95
C THR A 212 -7.35 0.91 7.77
N ASN A 213 -6.66 -0.02 7.13
CA ASN A 213 -5.65 -0.85 7.76
C ASN A 213 -4.28 -0.26 7.41
N LYS A 214 -3.67 0.42 8.39
CA LYS A 214 -2.41 1.12 8.21
C LYS A 214 -1.26 0.20 8.61
N ALA A 215 -0.19 0.22 7.82
CA ALA A 215 1.06 -0.41 8.19
C ALA A 215 1.69 0.45 9.30
N VAL A 216 1.84 -0.11 10.51
CA VAL A 216 2.16 0.72 11.69
C VAL A 216 3.58 0.56 12.20
N LYS A 217 4.15 -0.65 12.18
CA LYS A 217 5.50 -0.89 12.71
C LYS A 217 6.20 -2.02 11.98
N HIS A 218 7.52 -1.86 11.80
CA HIS A 218 8.43 -2.96 11.56
C HIS A 218 8.57 -3.83 12.82
N ALA A 219 9.16 -5.02 12.69
CA ALA A 219 9.41 -5.97 13.77
C ALA A 219 10.20 -5.36 14.95
N ASP A 220 11.04 -4.38 14.64
CA ASP A 220 11.88 -3.63 15.58
C ASP A 220 11.17 -2.43 16.23
N GLY A 221 9.88 -2.22 15.90
CA GLY A 221 9.05 -1.13 16.44
C GLY A 221 9.18 0.21 15.71
N SER A 222 10.03 0.32 14.69
CA SER A 222 10.19 1.56 13.92
C SER A 222 9.00 1.86 12.99
N PRO A 223 8.65 3.14 12.77
CA PRO A 223 7.52 3.53 11.93
C PRO A 223 7.79 3.26 10.45
N ILE A 224 6.74 2.86 9.73
CA ILE A 224 6.84 2.54 8.29
C ILE A 224 6.60 3.81 7.48
N GLY A 225 7.62 4.27 6.76
CA GLY A 225 7.56 5.47 5.91
C GLY A 225 6.90 5.27 4.53
N GLN A 226 6.39 4.07 4.23
CA GLN A 226 5.79 3.72 2.94
C GLN A 226 4.37 3.18 3.13
N GLY A 227 3.44 3.59 2.26
CA GLY A 227 2.05 3.13 2.33
C GLY A 227 1.80 1.75 1.72
N LEU A 228 2.82 1.07 1.18
CA LEU A 228 2.65 -0.19 0.46
C LEU A 228 2.13 -1.30 1.39
N GLY A 229 1.15 -2.07 0.92
CA GLY A 229 0.46 -3.10 1.68
C GLY A 229 -0.72 -2.60 2.52
N GLN A 230 -1.01 -1.30 2.53
CA GLN A 230 -2.20 -0.74 3.20
C GLN A 230 -3.46 -0.93 2.37
N TRP A 231 -4.61 -1.10 3.02
CA TRP A 231 -5.90 -1.16 2.35
C TRP A 231 -7.01 -0.50 3.16
N ALA A 232 -8.08 -0.14 2.47
CA ALA A 232 -9.24 0.50 3.03
C ALA A 232 -10.51 -0.09 2.45
N PHE A 233 -11.57 -0.08 3.26
CA PHE A 233 -12.94 -0.18 2.78
C PHE A 233 -13.69 1.07 3.16
N SER A 234 -14.59 1.49 2.28
CA SER A 234 -15.56 2.53 2.58
C SER A 234 -16.94 2.18 2.07
N ILE A 235 -17.94 2.65 2.80
CA ILE A 235 -19.32 2.64 2.36
C ILE A 235 -19.73 4.08 2.10
N GLU A 236 -20.03 4.37 0.84
CA GLU A 236 -20.37 5.69 0.33
C GLU A 236 -21.86 5.78 0.05
N MET A 237 -22.46 6.92 0.37
CA MET A 237 -23.87 7.19 0.06
C MET A 237 -23.96 7.88 -1.29
N LEU A 238 -24.12 7.07 -2.35
CA LEU A 238 -24.36 7.59 -3.68
C LEU A 238 -25.71 8.29 -3.76
N ARG A 239 -25.77 9.35 -4.57
CA ARG A 239 -26.96 10.13 -4.84
C ARG A 239 -27.17 10.25 -6.33
N LEU A 240 -28.34 9.83 -6.81
CA LEU A 240 -28.75 10.01 -8.20
C LEU A 240 -30.12 10.70 -8.27
N PRO A 241 -30.35 11.62 -9.22
CA PRO A 241 -31.66 12.26 -9.38
C PRO A 241 -32.76 11.22 -9.64
N TRP A 242 -33.89 11.34 -8.94
CA TRP A 242 -35.02 10.41 -9.06
C TRP A 242 -35.52 10.26 -10.50
N ARG A 243 -35.51 11.36 -11.26
CA ARG A 243 -35.96 11.41 -12.66
C ARG A 243 -35.05 10.64 -13.63
N GLU A 244 -33.82 10.35 -13.21
CA GLU A 244 -32.79 9.65 -14.01
C GLU A 244 -32.68 8.18 -13.60
N LEU A 245 -33.51 7.71 -12.66
CA LEU A 245 -33.47 6.35 -12.15
C LEU A 245 -34.59 5.50 -12.73
N GLU A 246 -34.19 4.30 -13.13
CA GLU A 246 -35.11 3.22 -13.47
C GLU A 246 -35.91 2.78 -12.23
N PRO A 247 -37.16 2.28 -12.40
CA PRO A 247 -38.04 1.91 -11.28
C PRO A 247 -37.45 0.87 -10.32
N ASP A 248 -36.65 -0.07 -10.83
CA ASP A 248 -35.96 -1.10 -10.05
C ASP A 248 -34.96 -0.50 -9.05
N ARG A 249 -34.23 0.56 -9.44
CA ARG A 249 -33.28 1.26 -8.57
C ARG A 249 -33.97 2.01 -7.42
N ILE A 250 -35.18 2.51 -7.67
CA ILE A 250 -36.02 3.12 -6.64
C ILE A 250 -36.49 2.08 -5.63
N VAL A 251 -36.98 0.93 -6.11
CA VAL A 251 -37.40 -0.19 -5.24
C VAL A 251 -36.24 -0.69 -4.41
N PHE A 252 -35.07 -0.88 -5.03
CA PHE A 252 -33.84 -1.26 -4.36
C PHE A 252 -33.47 -0.29 -3.23
N ALA A 253 -33.44 1.02 -3.49
CA ALA A 253 -33.14 2.03 -2.47
C ALA A 253 -34.16 2.00 -1.30
N GLY A 254 -35.43 1.72 -1.61
CA GLY A 254 -36.48 1.52 -0.62
C GLY A 254 -36.22 0.31 0.29
N ASP A 255 -35.89 -0.84 -0.28
CA ASP A 255 -35.60 -2.07 0.47
C ASP A 255 -34.36 -1.91 1.37
N VAL A 256 -33.28 -1.32 0.82
CA VAL A 256 -32.08 -1.01 1.62
C VAL A 256 -32.44 -0.09 2.79
N ALA A 257 -33.25 0.95 2.56
CA ALA A 257 -33.67 1.86 3.63
C ALA A 257 -34.46 1.15 4.74
N VAL A 258 -35.39 0.27 4.38
CA VAL A 258 -36.17 -0.51 5.35
C VAL A 258 -35.27 -1.41 6.20
N ARG A 259 -34.31 -2.09 5.57
CA ARG A 259 -33.46 -3.08 6.28
C ARG A 259 -32.32 -2.48 7.08
N THR A 260 -31.81 -1.33 6.67
CA THR A 260 -30.60 -0.72 7.26
C THR A 260 -30.88 0.56 8.04
N GLY A 261 -32.12 1.07 7.97
CA GLY A 261 -32.49 2.34 8.59
C GLY A 261 -31.91 3.59 7.90
N MET A 262 -31.35 3.45 6.69
CA MET A 262 -30.88 4.61 5.93
C MET A 262 -32.05 5.44 5.37
N THR A 263 -31.76 6.69 5.01
CA THR A 263 -32.74 7.53 4.31
C THR A 263 -32.70 7.26 2.81
N ALA A 264 -33.77 6.68 2.26
CA ALA A 264 -33.88 6.30 0.84
C ALA A 264 -33.74 7.49 -0.13
N ALA A 265 -34.14 8.70 0.28
CA ALA A 265 -34.13 9.88 -0.58
C ALA A 265 -33.76 11.17 0.16
N ILE A 266 -32.98 12.02 -0.54
CA ILE A 266 -32.64 13.37 -0.11
C ILE A 266 -33.05 14.38 -1.18
N GLY A 267 -34.09 15.18 -0.91
CA GLY A 267 -34.57 16.13 -1.91
C GLY A 267 -35.14 15.38 -3.11
N ARG A 268 -34.72 15.81 -4.31
CA ARG A 268 -34.99 15.10 -5.57
C ARG A 268 -34.05 13.91 -5.87
N TYR A 269 -33.18 13.53 -4.94
CA TYR A 269 -32.17 12.50 -5.16
C TYR A 269 -32.49 11.23 -4.36
N THR A 270 -32.38 10.06 -5.00
CA THR A 270 -32.41 8.77 -4.33
C THR A 270 -31.01 8.41 -3.84
N GLN A 271 -30.93 7.72 -2.71
CA GLN A 271 -29.68 7.25 -2.12
C GLN A 271 -29.58 5.74 -2.09
N PHE A 272 -28.38 5.24 -2.31
CA PHE A 272 -28.04 3.85 -2.10
C PHE A 272 -26.55 3.71 -1.71
N PRO A 273 -26.21 2.70 -0.91
CA PRO A 273 -24.84 2.49 -0.48
C PRO A 273 -24.02 1.89 -1.62
N ARG A 274 -22.77 2.33 -1.70
CA ARG A 274 -21.73 1.76 -2.55
C ARG A 274 -20.59 1.30 -1.66
N LEU A 275 -20.25 0.04 -1.76
CA LEU A 275 -19.06 -0.50 -1.11
C LEU A 275 -17.86 -0.29 -2.04
N HIS A 276 -16.79 0.27 -1.49
CA HIS A 276 -15.57 0.56 -2.21
C HIS A 276 -14.40 -0.03 -1.43
N PHE A 277 -13.60 -0.83 -2.12
CA PHE A 277 -12.36 -1.40 -1.63
C PHE A 277 -11.19 -0.71 -2.36
N GLN A 278 -10.15 -0.35 -1.61
CA GLN A 278 -8.92 0.21 -2.16
C GLN A 278 -7.71 -0.42 -1.47
N ALA A 279 -6.69 -0.82 -2.23
CA ALA A 279 -5.41 -1.25 -1.66
C ALA A 279 -4.22 -0.65 -2.39
N HIS A 280 -3.18 -0.34 -1.61
CA HIS A 280 -1.92 0.18 -2.12
C HIS A 280 -0.95 -0.99 -2.35
N MET A 281 -0.93 -1.53 -3.56
CA MET A 281 -0.12 -2.65 -4.01
C MET A 281 0.23 -2.54 -5.49
N PHE A 282 1.27 -3.25 -5.92
CA PHE A 282 1.64 -3.30 -7.34
C PHE A 282 0.60 -4.12 -8.12
N ASP A 283 -0.11 -3.47 -9.03
CA ASP A 283 -1.09 -4.08 -9.93
C ASP A 283 -0.47 -5.19 -10.80
N VAL A 284 0.80 -5.06 -11.19
CA VAL A 284 1.56 -6.06 -11.95
C VAL A 284 1.68 -7.43 -11.24
N LEU A 285 1.42 -7.47 -9.93
CA LEU A 285 1.40 -8.72 -9.15
C LEU A 285 0.04 -9.40 -9.19
N LEU A 286 -1.01 -8.72 -9.64
CA LEU A 286 -2.35 -9.28 -9.72
C LEU A 286 -2.52 -10.16 -10.95
N GLU A 287 -3.24 -11.26 -10.72
CA GLU A 287 -3.60 -12.22 -11.77
C GLU A 287 -5.12 -12.29 -11.95
N SER A 288 -5.88 -11.54 -11.13
CA SER A 288 -7.33 -11.35 -11.27
C SER A 288 -7.66 -9.95 -11.77
N GLU A 289 -8.73 -9.87 -12.57
CA GLU A 289 -9.32 -8.61 -13.04
C GLU A 289 -10.40 -8.05 -12.07
N SER A 290 -10.73 -8.81 -11.03
CA SER A 290 -11.74 -8.45 -10.03
C SER A 290 -11.38 -8.97 -8.63
N ALA A 291 -12.03 -8.40 -7.62
CA ALA A 291 -12.02 -8.89 -6.25
C ALA A 291 -13.39 -9.47 -5.88
N THR A 292 -13.38 -10.64 -5.23
CA THR A 292 -14.55 -11.18 -4.57
C THR A 292 -14.67 -10.52 -3.20
N LEU A 293 -15.74 -9.75 -2.99
CA LEU A 293 -16.02 -9.12 -1.70
C LEU A 293 -16.86 -10.07 -0.85
N GLY A 294 -16.66 -10.04 0.47
CA GLY A 294 -17.32 -11.00 1.36
C GLY A 294 -17.37 -10.53 2.81
N VAL A 295 -18.24 -11.14 3.60
CA VAL A 295 -18.28 -10.97 5.06
C VAL A 295 -17.87 -12.28 5.73
N GLU A 296 -16.88 -12.20 6.61
CA GLU A 296 -16.53 -13.27 7.55
C GLU A 296 -17.28 -13.01 8.86
N MET A 297 -18.04 -14.01 9.31
CA MET A 297 -18.83 -13.96 10.53
C MET A 297 -17.99 -14.41 11.74
N LEU A 298 -18.43 -14.10 12.96
CA LEU A 298 -17.76 -14.50 14.20
C LEU A 298 -17.65 -16.01 14.39
N ASP A 299 -18.54 -16.78 13.76
CA ASP A 299 -18.51 -18.25 13.76
C ASP A 299 -17.52 -18.83 12.71
N GLY A 300 -16.81 -17.98 11.98
CA GLY A 300 -15.86 -18.35 10.94
C GLY A 300 -16.49 -18.66 9.58
N THR A 301 -17.82 -18.56 9.45
CA THR A 301 -18.47 -18.69 8.14
C THR A 301 -18.14 -17.49 7.26
N HIS A 302 -17.92 -17.76 5.98
CA HIS A 302 -17.68 -16.72 4.97
C HIS A 302 -18.85 -16.66 4.00
N ARG A 303 -19.29 -15.45 3.67
CA ARG A 303 -20.39 -15.19 2.73
C ARG A 303 -19.94 -14.17 1.71
N GLU A 304 -19.96 -14.54 0.44
CA GLU A 304 -19.66 -13.63 -0.66
C GLU A 304 -20.78 -12.60 -0.84
N LEU A 305 -20.39 -11.39 -1.24
CA LEU A 305 -21.28 -10.29 -1.55
C LEU A 305 -21.39 -10.17 -3.07
N GLY A 306 -22.58 -10.46 -3.60
CA GLY A 306 -22.92 -10.26 -5.00
C GLY A 306 -21.95 -10.91 -5.99
N ALA A 307 -21.80 -10.27 -7.15
CA ALA A 307 -20.82 -10.65 -8.16
C ALA A 307 -19.44 -10.02 -7.84
N PRO A 308 -18.33 -10.61 -8.35
CA PRO A 308 -17.00 -10.02 -8.21
C PRO A 308 -16.95 -8.56 -8.67
N ALA A 309 -16.30 -7.72 -7.86
CA ALA A 309 -16.13 -6.30 -8.11
C ALA A 309 -14.88 -6.09 -8.97
N TRP A 310 -15.06 -5.57 -10.18
CA TRP A 310 -13.98 -5.36 -11.14
C TRP A 310 -12.99 -4.32 -10.65
N PHE A 311 -11.70 -4.55 -10.95
CA PHE A 311 -10.68 -3.54 -10.77
C PHE A 311 -10.80 -2.52 -11.90
N GLU A 312 -11.11 -1.27 -11.56
CA GLU A 312 -11.34 -0.20 -12.53
C GLU A 312 -10.27 0.90 -12.40
N PRO A 313 -10.43 2.07 -13.03
CA PRO A 313 -9.84 3.34 -12.61
C PRO A 313 -10.74 4.11 -11.63
N ILE A 314 -10.17 4.87 -10.67
CA ILE A 314 -10.96 5.51 -9.62
C ILE A 314 -11.86 6.55 -10.29
N ALA A 315 -13.18 6.36 -10.20
CA ALA A 315 -14.14 7.29 -10.77
C ALA A 315 -13.91 8.71 -10.22
N ASP A 316 -14.04 9.72 -11.09
CA ASP A 316 -13.89 11.11 -10.70
C ASP A 316 -14.79 11.46 -9.51
N GLY A 317 -14.19 11.99 -8.44
CA GLY A 317 -14.90 12.38 -7.22
C GLY A 317 -15.16 11.28 -6.19
N ALA A 318 -14.76 10.02 -6.45
CA ALA A 318 -14.72 8.99 -5.42
C ALA A 318 -13.64 9.32 -4.36
N PRO A 319 -13.85 8.99 -3.08
CA PRO A 319 -12.84 9.18 -2.05
C PRO A 319 -11.59 8.36 -2.39
N ALA A 320 -10.47 9.05 -2.56
CA ALA A 320 -9.17 8.41 -2.69
C ALA A 320 -8.52 8.36 -1.30
N PHE A 321 -8.44 7.17 -0.70
CA PHE A 321 -7.88 7.00 0.64
C PHE A 321 -6.36 7.17 0.70
N TYR A 322 -5.71 7.16 -0.47
CA TYR A 322 -4.28 7.32 -0.64
C TYR A 322 -4.01 8.24 -1.84
N SER A 323 -3.20 9.29 -1.70
CA SER A 323 -2.64 10.15 -2.79
C SER A 323 -1.11 9.90 -2.80
N SER A 324 -0.35 9.65 -3.88
CA SER A 324 -0.14 10.41 -5.13
C SER A 324 0.53 9.61 -6.29
N PHE A 325 0.25 8.32 -6.55
CA PHE A 325 0.93 7.55 -7.61
C PHE A 325 -0.01 6.61 -8.36
N ALA A 326 0.14 6.58 -9.69
CA ALA A 326 -0.74 5.86 -10.62
C ALA A 326 -0.46 4.34 -10.73
N SER A 327 0.67 3.84 -10.21
CA SER A 327 1.13 2.46 -10.44
C SER A 327 0.96 1.50 -9.27
N TYR A 328 0.32 1.93 -8.18
CA TYR A 328 0.30 1.16 -6.92
C TYR A 328 -1.10 0.98 -6.33
N ARG A 329 -2.18 1.18 -7.08
CA ARG A 329 -3.51 1.18 -6.49
C ARG A 329 -4.46 0.30 -7.27
N ILE A 330 -5.03 -0.66 -6.55
CA ILE A 330 -6.21 -1.35 -7.01
C ILE A 330 -7.40 -0.86 -6.24
N HIS A 331 -8.52 -0.82 -6.93
CA HIS A 331 -9.79 -0.47 -6.31
C HIS A 331 -10.90 -1.20 -7.02
N ALA A 332 -11.88 -1.59 -6.23
CA ALA A 332 -13.03 -2.35 -6.68
C ALA A 332 -14.27 -1.75 -6.03
N VAL A 333 -15.35 -1.71 -6.79
CA VAL A 333 -16.60 -1.07 -6.37
C VAL A 333 -17.74 -2.08 -6.53
N ALA A 334 -18.57 -2.17 -5.51
CA ALA A 334 -19.79 -2.98 -5.53
C ALA A 334 -21.00 -2.17 -5.07
N LEU A 335 -22.17 -2.51 -5.61
CA LEU A 335 -23.46 -2.03 -5.14
C LEU A 335 -24.13 -3.17 -4.37
N PRO A 336 -23.89 -3.27 -3.05
CA PRO A 336 -24.41 -4.38 -2.26
C PRO A 336 -25.94 -4.38 -2.23
N SER A 337 -26.54 -5.57 -2.27
CA SER A 337 -27.98 -5.76 -2.10
C SER A 337 -28.44 -5.32 -0.70
N ALA A 338 -29.75 -5.18 -0.50
CA ALA A 338 -30.29 -4.82 0.81
C ALA A 338 -29.99 -5.90 1.88
N GLU A 339 -29.96 -7.17 1.48
CA GLU A 339 -29.61 -8.30 2.34
C GLU A 339 -28.11 -8.34 2.65
N GLU A 340 -27.27 -8.03 1.66
CA GLU A 340 -25.83 -7.91 1.84
C GLU A 340 -25.48 -6.75 2.77
N MET A 341 -26.14 -5.60 2.63
CA MET A 341 -25.96 -4.50 3.56
C MET A 341 -26.42 -4.83 4.97
N GLN A 342 -27.53 -5.57 5.12
CA GLN A 342 -27.96 -6.07 6.41
C GLN A 342 -26.91 -7.01 7.02
N MET A 343 -26.31 -7.88 6.22
CA MET A 343 -25.23 -8.79 6.63
C MET A 343 -23.97 -8.04 7.07
N ILE A 344 -23.54 -7.02 6.32
CA ILE A 344 -22.39 -6.17 6.68
C ILE A 344 -22.60 -5.48 8.03
N LEU A 345 -23.84 -5.09 8.34
CA LEU A 345 -24.22 -4.40 9.57
C LEU A 345 -24.62 -5.36 10.70
N ASP A 346 -24.57 -6.68 10.46
CA ASP A 346 -24.97 -7.68 11.43
C ASP A 346 -24.00 -7.68 12.63
N PRO A 347 -24.47 -7.72 13.89
CA PRO A 347 -23.60 -7.81 15.06
C PRO A 347 -22.69 -9.05 15.08
N GLN A 348 -23.03 -10.11 14.34
CA GLN A 348 -22.23 -11.31 14.16
C GLN A 348 -21.22 -11.20 13.03
N ALA A 349 -21.23 -10.13 12.24
CA ALA A 349 -20.24 -9.90 11.20
C ALA A 349 -18.90 -9.46 11.83
N ALA A 350 -17.84 -10.22 11.55
CA ALA A 350 -16.52 -9.99 12.14
C ALA A 350 -15.63 -9.14 11.23
N PHE A 351 -15.54 -9.52 9.95
CA PHE A 351 -14.69 -8.84 8.97
C PHE A 351 -15.39 -8.65 7.64
N LEU A 352 -15.10 -7.51 7.01
CA LEU A 352 -15.28 -7.33 5.59
C LEU A 352 -14.02 -7.77 4.87
N THR A 353 -14.17 -8.49 3.76
CA THR A 353 -13.07 -9.16 3.07
C THR A 353 -13.05 -8.82 1.58
N ALA A 354 -11.85 -8.79 1.00
CA ALA A 354 -11.62 -8.72 -0.43
C ALA A 354 -10.60 -9.81 -0.80
N SER A 355 -11.01 -10.71 -1.69
CA SER A 355 -10.20 -11.84 -2.15
C SER A 355 -9.91 -11.74 -3.64
N PHE A 356 -8.66 -11.90 -4.04
CA PHE A 356 -8.24 -11.86 -5.44
C PHE A 356 -6.96 -12.69 -5.66
N ALA A 357 -6.75 -13.17 -6.89
CA ALA A 357 -5.57 -13.95 -7.23
C ALA A 357 -4.37 -13.02 -7.46
N MET A 358 -3.23 -13.42 -6.93
CA MET A 358 -1.98 -12.69 -7.01
C MET A 358 -0.82 -13.66 -7.19
N ARG A 359 0.17 -13.26 -7.98
CA ARG A 359 1.41 -14.02 -8.14
C ARG A 359 2.36 -13.75 -7.00
N LEU A 360 2.64 -14.78 -6.20
CA LEU A 360 3.58 -14.80 -5.08
C LEU A 360 5.04 -14.67 -5.54
N GLU A 361 5.93 -14.37 -4.59
CA GLU A 361 7.38 -14.20 -4.78
C GLU A 361 8.03 -15.40 -5.47
N ASP A 362 7.55 -16.60 -5.16
CA ASP A 362 8.06 -17.86 -5.68
C ASP A 362 7.51 -18.22 -7.07
N GLY A 363 6.72 -17.32 -7.66
CA GLY A 363 6.09 -17.43 -8.98
C GLY A 363 4.71 -18.11 -8.99
N ARG A 364 4.28 -18.74 -7.88
CA ARG A 364 2.95 -19.36 -7.79
C ARG A 364 1.85 -18.30 -7.78
N ILE A 365 0.67 -18.66 -8.26
CA ILE A 365 -0.52 -17.82 -8.14
C ILE A 365 -1.34 -18.35 -6.96
N ASP A 366 -1.74 -17.47 -6.06
CA ASP A 366 -2.55 -17.81 -4.89
C ASP A 366 -3.60 -16.74 -4.63
N THR A 367 -4.63 -17.09 -3.86
CA THR A 367 -5.67 -16.15 -3.43
C THR A 367 -5.23 -15.41 -2.18
N VAL A 368 -5.14 -14.09 -2.28
CA VAL A 368 -4.91 -13.21 -1.13
C VAL A 368 -6.25 -12.68 -0.65
N THR A 369 -6.51 -12.80 0.64
CA THR A 369 -7.68 -12.21 1.30
C THR A 369 -7.27 -11.09 2.24
N LEU A 370 -7.68 -9.87 1.93
CA LEU A 370 -7.53 -8.72 2.80
C LEU A 370 -8.77 -8.58 3.68
N ARG A 371 -8.58 -8.34 4.98
CA ARG A 371 -9.64 -8.33 5.99
C ARG A 371 -9.70 -7.00 6.71
N THR A 372 -10.89 -6.47 6.95
CA THR A 372 -11.10 -5.24 7.73
C THR A 372 -12.14 -5.51 8.80
N PRO A 373 -11.83 -5.27 10.09
CA PRO A 373 -12.78 -5.51 11.17
C PRO A 373 -14.06 -4.69 10.96
N LEU A 374 -15.21 -5.31 11.24
CA LEU A 374 -16.51 -4.64 11.23
C LEU A 374 -16.89 -4.04 12.59
N THR A 375 -16.00 -4.13 13.58
CA THR A 375 -16.20 -3.49 14.88
C THR A 375 -16.46 -1.99 14.73
N GLY A 376 -17.56 -1.50 15.32
CA GLY A 376 -17.96 -0.10 15.28
C GLY A 376 -18.67 0.35 13.99
N ILE A 377 -18.90 -0.55 13.02
CA ILE A 377 -19.54 -0.18 11.75
C ILE A 377 -21.00 0.28 11.95
N ALA A 378 -21.75 -0.35 12.85
CA ALA A 378 -23.14 -0.01 13.09
C ALA A 378 -23.31 1.41 13.67
N GLU A 379 -22.42 1.80 14.57
CA GLU A 379 -22.35 3.15 15.13
C GLU A 379 -21.95 4.17 14.06
N ALA A 380 -20.92 3.86 13.26
CA ALA A 380 -20.51 4.71 12.15
C ALA A 380 -21.63 4.88 11.12
N TRP A 381 -22.35 3.81 10.80
CA TRP A 381 -23.50 3.82 9.91
C TRP A 381 -24.63 4.73 10.43
N LYS A 382 -24.98 4.61 11.72
CA LYS A 382 -25.95 5.49 12.37
C LYS A 382 -25.52 6.96 12.32
N ALA A 383 -24.24 7.23 12.59
CA ALA A 383 -23.69 8.59 12.54
C ALA A 383 -23.76 9.17 11.12
N MET A 384 -23.38 8.40 10.11
CA MET A 384 -23.49 8.79 8.70
C MET A 384 -24.93 9.06 8.28
N ASN A 385 -25.88 8.21 8.68
CA ASN A 385 -27.30 8.42 8.39
C ASN A 385 -27.84 9.69 9.07
N ALA A 386 -27.44 9.97 10.31
CA ALA A 386 -27.81 11.20 10.99
C ALA A 386 -27.25 12.45 10.29
N ALA A 387 -25.99 12.39 9.83
CA ALA A 387 -25.38 13.46 9.05
C ALA A 387 -26.11 13.70 7.72
N ASN A 388 -26.47 12.62 7.02
CA ASN A 388 -27.27 12.68 5.80
C ASN A 388 -28.65 13.32 6.02
N LEU A 389 -29.34 12.97 7.11
CA LEU A 389 -30.63 13.57 7.44
C LEU A 389 -30.52 15.08 7.72
N LYS A 390 -29.41 15.52 8.34
CA LYS A 390 -29.14 16.95 8.54
C LYS A 390 -28.92 17.68 7.21
N ALA A 391 -28.18 17.07 6.28
CA ALA A 391 -28.01 17.59 4.92
C ALA A 391 -29.35 17.68 4.18
N HIS A 392 -30.20 16.66 4.31
CA HIS A 392 -31.54 16.64 3.70
C HIS A 392 -32.39 17.85 4.07
N ARG A 393 -32.46 18.19 5.36
CA ARG A 393 -33.24 19.35 5.83
C ARG A 393 -32.75 20.66 5.21
N ARG A 394 -31.44 20.80 4.99
CA ARG A 394 -30.84 21.98 4.35
C ARG A 394 -31.18 22.04 2.86
N ILE A 395 -31.02 20.92 2.15
CA ILE A 395 -31.30 20.82 0.71
C ILE A 395 -32.78 21.11 0.42
N ARG A 396 -33.71 20.49 1.16
CA ARG A 396 -35.16 20.74 1.00
C ARG A 396 -35.53 22.21 1.26
N ARG A 397 -34.86 22.87 2.20
CA ARG A 397 -35.08 24.29 2.47
C ARG A 397 -34.62 25.17 1.31
N ALA A 398 -33.47 24.84 0.71
CA ALA A 398 -32.95 25.55 -0.45
C ALA A 398 -33.82 25.33 -1.71
N GLU A 399 -34.24 24.08 -1.98
CA GLU A 399 -35.16 23.76 -3.08
C GLU A 399 -36.47 24.56 -2.98
N ARG A 400 -37.11 24.58 -1.80
CA ARG A 400 -38.34 25.35 -1.58
C ARG A 400 -38.16 26.86 -1.74
N ALA A 401 -36.98 27.39 -1.40
CA ALA A 401 -36.69 28.81 -1.60
C ALA A 401 -36.48 29.15 -3.08
N ALA A 402 -35.99 28.20 -3.88
CA ALA A 402 -35.80 28.36 -5.32
C ALA A 402 -37.09 28.15 -6.14
N GLU A 403 -38.04 27.37 -5.63
CA GLU A 403 -39.36 27.14 -6.25
C GLU A 403 -40.41 28.23 -5.90
N GLY A 404 -40.13 29.03 -4.86
CA GLY A 404 -41.05 30.05 -4.32
C GLY A 404 -40.72 31.51 -4.67
N GLY A 405 -39.74 31.74 -5.54
CA GLY A 405 -39.41 33.04 -6.14
C GLY A 405 -39.43 32.92 -7.66
#